data_AF-A0A2N2SBT3-F1
#
_entry.id   AF-A0A2N2SBT3-F1
#
_cell.length_a   1.000
_cell.length_b   1.000
_cell.length_c   1.000
_cell.angle_alpha   90.00
_cell.angle_beta   90.00
_cell.angle_gamma   90.00
#
_symmetry.space_group_name_H-M   'P 1'
#
loop_
_entity.id
_entity.type
_entity.pdbx_description
1 polymer ?
#
loop_
_entity_poly.entity_id
_entity_poly.type
_entity_poly.pdbx_seq_one_letter_code
_entity_poly.pdbx_strand_id
1 'polypeptide(L)'
;MILINNIQRPQHTTTTPANILNLVDYAVISVNNTDHDYHIKAETKAIPSQCPTCQSKNLVGFGRREQMIKDLPMYGRRAGIYVSTRRMKL
;
A
#
# COMPACT_ATOMS: atom_id res chain seq x y z
N MET A 1 30.35 33.59 26.02
CA MET A 1 29.23 32.68 26.31
C MET A 1 28.24 32.77 25.15
N ILE A 2 28.46 31.98 24.10
CA ILE A 2 27.58 31.92 22.92
C ILE A 2 26.82 30.61 23.05
N LEU A 3 25.53 30.68 23.38
CA LEU A 3 24.66 29.50 23.44
C LEU A 3 24.23 29.15 22.01
N ILE A 4 24.56 27.93 21.62
CA ILE A 4 24.32 27.30 20.32
C ILE A 4 22.81 27.08 20.09
N ASN A 5 22.38 27.36 18.87
CA ASN A 5 21.00 27.34 18.39
C ASN A 5 20.33 25.96 18.54
N ASN A 6 19.11 25.94 19.10
CA ASN A 6 18.20 24.79 19.03
C ASN A 6 17.64 24.66 17.61
N ILE A 7 18.38 23.97 16.73
CA ILE A 7 17.84 23.51 15.44
C ILE A 7 16.93 22.32 15.74
N GLN A 8 15.64 22.60 15.93
CA GLN A 8 14.62 21.55 15.93
C GLN A 8 14.57 20.94 14.53
N ARG A 9 14.89 19.65 14.42
CA ARG A 9 14.74 18.87 13.19
C ARG A 9 13.27 18.96 12.70
N PRO A 10 13.02 19.19 11.40
CA PRO A 10 11.66 19.18 10.88
C PRO A 10 11.06 17.79 11.12
N GLN A 11 9.98 17.75 11.89
CA GLN A 11 9.18 16.55 12.07
C GLN A 11 8.52 16.30 10.72
N HIS A 12 8.93 15.24 10.01
CA HIS A 12 8.20 14.74 8.85
C HIS A 12 6.85 14.23 9.36
N THR A 13 5.82 15.07 9.32
CA THR A 13 4.43 14.69 9.59
C THR A 13 3.88 13.94 8.37
N THR A 14 4.37 12.72 8.13
CA THR A 14 3.71 11.81 7.20
C THR A 14 2.57 11.16 7.97
N THR A 15 1.38 11.75 7.91
CA THR A 15 0.14 11.17 8.42
C THR A 15 -0.29 10.02 7.51
N THR A 16 0.52 8.97 7.41
CA THR A 16 0.09 7.70 6.82
C THR A 16 -0.91 7.09 7.80
N PRO A 17 -2.15 6.80 7.40
CA PRO A 17 -3.08 6.09 8.29
C PRO A 17 -2.43 4.75 8.66
N ALA A 18 -2.23 4.55 9.96
CA ALA A 18 -1.64 3.33 10.49
C ALA A 18 -2.59 2.17 10.19
N ASN A 19 -2.24 1.41 9.16
CA ASN A 19 -2.90 0.19 8.75
C ASN A 19 -1.87 -0.93 8.84
N ILE A 20 -2.31 -2.18 9.02
CA ILE A 20 -1.44 -3.35 9.27
C ILE A 20 -0.34 -3.53 8.20
N LEU A 21 -0.58 -3.09 6.97
CA LEU A 21 0.42 -3.14 5.89
C LEU A 21 1.41 -1.96 5.91
N ASN A 22 1.06 -0.84 6.53
CA ASN A 22 1.83 0.42 6.50
C ASN A 22 2.22 0.87 5.07
N LEU A 23 1.40 0.56 4.08
CA LEU A 23 1.61 0.95 2.67
C LEU A 23 0.71 2.13 2.31
N VAL A 24 1.30 3.29 2.00
CA VAL A 24 0.57 4.55 1.77
C VAL A 24 -0.39 4.48 0.59
N ASP A 25 -0.02 3.80 -0.50
CA ASP A 25 -0.82 3.72 -1.72
C ASP A 25 -1.89 2.62 -1.70
N TYR A 26 -1.97 1.87 -0.59
CA TYR A 26 -2.92 0.78 -0.44
C TYR A 26 -3.89 1.02 0.71
N ALA A 27 -5.15 0.67 0.48
CA ALA A 27 -6.17 0.59 1.51
C ALA A 27 -6.38 -0.89 1.86
N VAL A 28 -6.40 -1.23 3.15
CA VAL A 28 -6.85 -2.56 3.57
C VAL A 28 -8.36 -2.52 3.67
N ILE A 29 -9.00 -3.45 2.97
CA ILE A 29 -10.45 -3.60 2.90
C ILE A 29 -10.93 -4.50 4.03
N SER A 30 -10.18 -5.57 4.31
CA SER A 30 -10.50 -6.47 5.42
C SER A 30 -9.28 -7.25 5.86
N VAL A 31 -9.32 -7.69 7.12
CA VAL A 31 -8.39 -8.65 7.69
C VAL A 31 -9.22 -9.78 8.27
N ASN A 32 -9.02 -10.99 7.77
CA ASN A 32 -9.60 -12.20 8.33
C ASN A 32 -8.48 -13.06 8.92
N ASN A 33 -8.73 -13.63 10.08
CA ASN A 33 -7.77 -14.42 10.82
C ASN A 33 -8.39 -15.79 11.11
N THR A 34 -7.66 -16.84 10.74
CA THR A 34 -7.99 -18.22 11.05
C THR A 34 -6.97 -18.79 12.04
N ASP A 35 -7.06 -20.07 12.37
CA ASP A 35 -6.10 -20.72 13.24
C ASP A 35 -4.68 -20.77 12.64
N HIS A 36 -4.57 -20.72 11.31
CA HIS A 36 -3.30 -20.92 10.59
C HIS A 36 -2.92 -19.76 9.68
N ASP A 37 -3.87 -18.90 9.30
CA ASP A 37 -3.69 -17.93 8.23
C ASP A 37 -4.27 -16.56 8.58
N TYR A 38 -3.50 -15.52 8.25
CA TYR A 38 -3.97 -14.16 8.11
C TYR A 38 -4.25 -13.88 6.64
N HIS A 39 -5.50 -13.55 6.31
CA HIS A 39 -5.91 -13.10 4.99
C HIS A 39 -6.20 -11.61 5.03
N ILE A 40 -5.31 -10.82 4.43
CA ILE A 40 -5.45 -9.37 4.33
C ILE A 40 -5.89 -9.04 2.91
N LYS A 41 -7.07 -8.43 2.76
CA LYS A 41 -7.53 -7.91 1.46
C LYS A 41 -7.18 -6.44 1.35
N ALA A 42 -6.58 -6.05 0.23
CA ALA A 42 -6.18 -4.68 -0.03
C ALA A 42 -6.50 -4.24 -1.46
N GLU A 43 -6.63 -2.94 -1.68
CA GLU A 43 -6.74 -2.35 -3.01
C GLU A 43 -5.87 -1.10 -3.14
N THR A 44 -5.52 -0.76 -4.38
CA THR A 44 -4.80 0.49 -4.70
C THR A 44 -5.71 1.69 -4.52
N LYS A 45 -5.26 2.71 -3.78
CA LYS A 45 -6.03 3.95 -3.53
C LYS A 45 -6.18 4.82 -4.78
N ALA A 46 -5.16 4.88 -5.62
CA ALA A 46 -5.11 5.76 -6.77
C ALA A 46 -4.89 4.97 -8.06
N ILE A 47 -5.50 5.45 -9.14
CA ILE A 47 -5.26 4.97 -10.51
C ILE A 47 -4.22 5.89 -11.14
N PRO A 48 -3.21 5.37 -11.86
CA PRO A 48 -2.24 6.22 -12.56
C PRO A 48 -2.94 7.10 -13.60
N SER A 49 -2.59 8.39 -13.62
CA SER A 49 -3.11 9.39 -14.57
C SER A 49 -2.40 9.37 -15.93
N GLN A 50 -1.23 8.76 -15.99
CA GLN A 50 -0.41 8.63 -17.20
C GLN A 50 0.35 7.32 -17.21
N CYS A 51 0.65 6.79 -18.41
CA CYS A 51 1.45 5.58 -18.52
C CYS A 51 2.86 5.83 -17.98
N PRO A 52 3.38 4.98 -17.08
CA PRO A 52 4.74 5.15 -16.56
C PRO A 52 5.83 4.99 -17.65
N THR A 53 5.51 4.33 -18.76
CA THR A 53 6.47 4.06 -19.85
C THR A 53 6.47 5.15 -20.93
N CYS A 54 5.31 5.55 -21.46
CA CYS A 54 5.22 6.49 -22.58
C CYS A 54 4.56 7.84 -22.23
N GLN A 55 4.14 8.04 -20.97
CA GLN A 55 3.49 9.26 -20.47
C GLN A 55 2.15 9.63 -21.13
N SER A 56 1.61 8.76 -21.99
CA SER A 56 0.27 8.94 -22.56
C SER A 56 -0.79 9.02 -21.45
N LYS A 57 -1.70 9.98 -21.59
CA LYS A 57 -2.89 10.14 -20.73
C LYS A 57 -4.08 9.29 -21.19
N ASN A 58 -3.96 8.60 -22.33
CA ASN A 58 -5.00 7.72 -22.89
C ASN A 58 -5.02 6.36 -22.17
N LEU A 59 -4.94 6.37 -20.84
CA LEU A 59 -5.03 5.15 -20.04
C LEU A 59 -6.50 4.80 -19.79
N VAL A 60 -6.92 3.64 -20.29
CA VAL A 60 -8.25 3.09 -20.03
C VAL A 60 -8.15 1.87 -19.13
N GLY A 61 -9.03 1.77 -18.14
CA GLY A 61 -9.05 0.62 -17.24
C GLY A 61 -9.72 -0.60 -17.90
N PHE A 62 -9.01 -1.73 -17.96
CA PHE A 62 -9.48 -2.99 -18.54
C PHE A 62 -9.54 -4.09 -17.47
N GLY A 63 -10.59 -4.05 -16.65
CA GLY A 63 -10.87 -5.06 -15.62
C GLY A 63 -9.99 -4.97 -14.36
N ARG A 64 -10.24 -5.90 -13.43
CA ARG A 64 -9.48 -6.05 -12.18
C ARG A 64 -8.79 -7.41 -12.14
N ARG A 65 -7.68 -7.50 -11.42
CA ARG A 65 -6.97 -8.74 -11.12
C ARG A 65 -6.71 -8.79 -9.62
N GLU A 66 -7.06 -9.90 -8.97
CA GLU A 66 -6.56 -10.17 -7.63
C GLU A 66 -5.19 -10.84 -7.72
N GLN A 67 -4.24 -10.37 -6.93
CA GLN A 67 -2.89 -10.92 -6.82
C GLN A 67 -2.65 -11.32 -5.37
N MET A 68 -2.32 -12.60 -5.16
CA MET A 68 -1.91 -13.09 -3.85
C MET A 68 -0.41 -12.91 -3.66
N ILE A 69 -0.03 -12.20 -2.60
CA ILE A 69 1.35 -12.02 -2.14
C ILE A 69 1.46 -12.77 -0.82
N LYS A 70 2.46 -13.63 -0.71
CA LYS A 70 2.80 -14.29 0.56
C LYS A 70 3.77 -13.39 1.31
N ASP A 71 3.46 -13.12 2.57
CA ASP A 71 4.32 -12.34 3.45
C ASP A 71 4.90 -13.23 4.56
N LEU A 72 5.81 -12.66 5.35
CA LEU A 72 6.36 -13.30 6.53
C LEU A 72 5.23 -13.67 7.50
N PRO A 73 5.31 -14.86 8.13
CA PRO A 73 4.36 -15.26 9.16
C PRO A 73 4.28 -14.22 10.30
N MET A 74 3.07 -13.96 10.76
CA MET A 74 2.78 -13.08 11.89
C MET A 74 2.18 -13.92 13.02
N TYR A 75 2.73 -13.81 14.24
CA TYR A 75 2.23 -14.54 15.42
C TYR A 75 2.03 -16.06 15.20
N GLY A 76 2.96 -16.71 14.48
CA GLY A 76 2.89 -18.15 14.20
C GLY A 76 1.90 -18.57 13.11
N ARG A 77 1.23 -17.61 12.44
CA ARG A 77 0.31 -17.84 11.32
C ARG A 77 0.88 -17.33 10.01
N ARG A 78 0.58 -18.00 8.90
CA ARG A 78 1.01 -17.57 7.56
C ARG A 78 0.24 -16.31 7.16
N ALA A 79 0.90 -15.35 6.52
CA ALA A 79 0.25 -14.13 6.06
C ALA A 79 0.09 -14.15 4.53
N GLY A 80 -1.15 -13.98 4.08
CA GLY A 80 -1.51 -13.83 2.67
C GLY A 80 -2.19 -12.49 2.42
N ILE A 81 -1.61 -11.69 1.53
CA ILE A 81 -2.15 -10.38 1.12
C ILE A 81 -2.76 -10.53 -0.27
N TYR A 82 -4.05 -10.22 -0.39
CA TYR A 82 -4.81 -10.28 -1.63
C TYR A 82 -5.02 -8.85 -2.13
N VAL A 83 -4.24 -8.47 -3.14
CA VAL A 83 -4.26 -7.12 -3.69
C VAL A 83 -5.13 -7.10 -4.94
N SER A 84 -6.23 -6.35 -4.89
CA SER A 84 -7.04 -6.03 -6.06
C SER A 84 -6.38 -4.89 -6.84
N THR A 85 -5.87 -5.20 -8.03
CA THR A 85 -5.26 -4.21 -8.94
C THR A 85 -6.15 -3.97 -10.15
N ARG A 86 -6.20 -2.72 -10.63
CA ARG A 86 -6.84 -2.38 -11.91
C ARG A 86 -5.83 -2.54 -13.03
N ARG A 87 -6.16 -3.32 -14.05
CA ARG A 87 -5.32 -3.38 -15.26
C ARG A 87 -5.60 -2.16 -16.11
N MET A 88 -4.54 -1.56 -16.63
CA MET A 88 -4.62 -0.41 -17.53
C MET A 88 -4.20 -0.83 -18.94
N LYS A 89 -4.85 -0.27 -19.95
CA LYS A 89 -4.53 -0.43 -21.35
C LYS A 89 -4.34 0.96 -21.98
N LEU A 90 -3.46 1.03 -22.98
CA LEU A 90 -3.25 2.19 -23.84
C LEU A 90 -4.02 2.05 -25.16
#